data_AF-A0A381Q9S7-F1
#
_entry.id   AF-A0A381Q9S7-F1
#
_cell.length_a   1.000
_cell.length_b   1.000
_cell.length_c   1.000
_cell.angle_alpha   90.00
_cell.angle_beta   90.00
_cell.angle_gamma   90.00
#
_symmetry.space_group_name_H-M   'P 1'
#
loop_
_entity.id
_entity.type
_entity.pdbx_description
1 polymer ?
#
loop_
_entity_poly.entity_id
_entity_poly.type
_entity_poly.pdbx_seq_one_letter_code
_entity_poly.pdbx_strand_id
1 'polypeptide(L)'
;VRIHPLFFIISFLFLFPALNRAQEHLKNLEEYTPLRKRVYSFSKIDFITAEGEFNESICTLVIPDLKEDSPPFVAIYYKRDNSKWFTESLYRKRLRFSFKDGVLKLDQSNFWDWFEITEIKIVVIY
;
A
#
# COMPACT_ATOMS: atom_id res chain seq x y z
N VAL A 1 -20.00 -49.25 -30.06
CA VAL A 1 -19.56 -47.85 -30.26
C VAL A 1 -18.23 -47.89 -31.01
N ARG A 2 -18.19 -47.50 -32.29
CA ARG A 2 -16.93 -47.47 -33.06
C ARG A 2 -16.14 -46.25 -32.63
N ILE A 3 -15.05 -46.47 -31.89
CA ILE A 3 -14.13 -45.43 -31.47
C ILE A 3 -13.26 -45.11 -32.68
N HIS A 4 -13.35 -43.89 -33.22
CA HIS A 4 -12.52 -43.45 -34.35
C HIS A 4 -11.22 -42.83 -33.80
N PRO A 5 -10.09 -43.55 -33.81
CA PRO A 5 -8.85 -43.09 -33.19
C PRO A 5 -8.34 -41.79 -33.84
N LEU A 6 -8.61 -41.60 -35.13
CA LEU A 6 -8.27 -40.37 -35.86
C LEU A 6 -8.97 -39.12 -35.30
N PHE A 7 -10.20 -39.25 -34.80
CA PHE A 7 -10.91 -38.11 -34.20
C PHE A 7 -10.23 -37.64 -32.90
N PHE A 8 -9.77 -38.58 -32.07
CA PHE A 8 -9.03 -38.27 -30.85
C PHE A 8 -7.65 -37.67 -31.15
N ILE A 9 -6.96 -38.19 -32.17
CA ILE A 9 -5.66 -37.65 -32.61
C ILE A 9 -5.80 -36.22 -33.14
N ILE A 10 -6.82 -35.96 -33.97
CA ILE A 10 -7.10 -34.62 -34.48
C ILE A 10 -7.48 -33.67 -33.33
N SER A 11 -8.36 -34.10 -32.43
CA SER A 11 -8.72 -33.30 -31.24
C SER A 11 -7.50 -32.96 -30.38
N PHE A 12 -6.60 -33.92 -30.18
CA PHE A 12 -5.35 -33.71 -29.44
C PHE A 12 -4.40 -32.75 -30.18
N LEU A 13 -4.25 -32.87 -31.50
CA LEU A 13 -3.41 -31.98 -32.30
C LEU A 13 -3.91 -30.53 -32.33
N PHE A 14 -5.23 -30.31 -32.29
CA PHE A 14 -5.81 -28.96 -32.33
C PHE A 14 -5.97 -28.31 -30.94
N LEU A 15 -6.16 -29.08 -29.87
CA LEU A 15 -6.37 -28.54 -28.51
C LEU A 15 -5.05 -28.22 -27.76
N PHE A 16 -3.98 -28.97 -28.01
CA PHE A 16 -2.70 -28.74 -27.32
C PHE A 16 -2.00 -27.41 -27.62
N PRO A 17 -1.98 -26.88 -28.86
CA PRO A 17 -1.37 -25.57 -29.10
C PRO A 17 -2.20 -24.40 -28.52
N ALA A 18 -3.49 -24.61 -28.24
CA ALA A 18 -4.35 -23.58 -27.63
C ALA A 18 -4.07 -23.36 -26.13
N LEU A 19 -3.61 -24.40 -25.41
CA LEU A 19 -3.22 -24.32 -23.99
C LEU A 19 -1.94 -23.50 -23.75
N ASN A 20 -1.07 -23.41 -24.74
CA ASN A 20 0.21 -22.68 -24.64
C ASN A 20 0.10 -21.17 -24.92
N ARG A 21 -1.11 -20.67 -25.22
CA ARG A 21 -1.42 -19.22 -25.26
C ARG A 21 -2.11 -18.75 -23.99
N ALA A 22 -1.74 -19.30 -22.84
CA ALA A 22 -2.00 -18.63 -21.59
C ALA A 22 -1.41 -17.22 -21.67
N GLN A 23 -2.28 -16.23 -21.48
CA GLN A 23 -2.04 -14.82 -21.73
C GLN A 23 -0.88 -14.30 -20.86
N GLU A 24 0.34 -14.25 -21.39
CA GLU A 24 1.41 -13.45 -20.78
C GLU A 24 1.04 -11.98 -20.94
N HIS A 25 0.36 -11.45 -19.92
CA HIS A 25 -0.07 -10.06 -19.88
C HIS A 25 1.06 -9.17 -19.36
N LEU A 26 2.11 -9.01 -20.17
CA LEU A 26 3.25 -8.12 -19.88
C LEU A 26 2.85 -6.63 -19.75
N LYS A 27 1.66 -6.25 -20.24
CA LYS A 27 1.21 -4.85 -20.30
C LYS A 27 0.92 -4.21 -18.94
N ASN A 28 0.79 -4.99 -17.86
CA ASN A 28 0.46 -4.46 -16.52
C ASN A 28 1.66 -4.31 -15.57
N LEU A 29 2.86 -4.72 -15.98
CA LEU A 29 4.05 -4.55 -15.15
C LEU A 29 4.73 -3.24 -15.54
N GLU A 30 4.54 -2.21 -14.72
CA GLU A 30 5.29 -0.97 -14.81
C GLU A 30 6.36 -0.98 -13.71
N GLU A 31 7.61 -1.03 -14.12
CA GLU A 31 8.75 -0.93 -13.22
C GLU A 31 9.16 0.54 -13.09
N TYR A 32 9.03 1.06 -11.87
CA TYR A 32 9.40 2.43 -11.57
C TYR A 32 10.81 2.44 -10.96
N THR A 33 11.76 3.10 -11.63
CA THR A 33 13.10 3.38 -11.10
C THR A 33 13.51 4.79 -11.51
N PRO A 34 13.99 5.65 -10.57
CA PRO A 34 14.27 5.43 -9.15
C PRO A 34 13.07 5.75 -8.23
N LEU A 35 12.66 4.80 -7.37
CA LEU A 35 11.71 5.04 -6.28
C LEU A 35 12.41 5.72 -5.09
N ARG A 36 11.80 6.77 -4.56
CA ARG A 36 12.19 7.44 -3.32
C ARG A 36 11.36 6.91 -2.17
N LYS A 37 12.00 6.77 -1.01
CA LYS A 37 11.34 6.39 0.24
C LYS A 37 11.56 7.49 1.28
N ARG A 38 10.48 7.93 1.92
CA ARG A 38 10.51 8.82 3.08
C ARG A 38 9.86 8.15 4.28
N VAL A 39 10.41 8.43 5.45
CA VAL A 39 9.90 7.94 6.73
C VAL A 39 9.79 9.11 7.68
N TYR A 40 8.56 9.43 8.07
CA TYR A 40 8.25 10.38 9.12
C TYR A 40 8.10 9.59 10.42
N SER A 41 8.78 10.00 11.48
CA SER A 41 8.80 9.31 12.76
C SER A 41 8.28 10.24 13.83
N PHE A 42 7.26 9.79 14.55
CA PHE A 42 6.60 10.53 15.63
C PHE A 42 6.63 9.68 16.89
N SER A 43 7.07 10.29 17.97
CA SER A 43 7.00 9.76 19.33
C SER A 43 5.72 10.20 20.01
N LYS A 44 5.41 9.62 21.17
CA LYS A 44 4.20 9.91 21.94
C LYS A 44 3.98 11.40 22.24
N ILE A 45 5.06 12.16 22.43
CA ILE A 45 4.96 13.61 22.67
C ILE A 45 4.60 14.41 21.41
N ASP A 46 4.83 13.85 20.22
CA ASP A 46 4.60 14.57 18.95
C ASP A 46 3.13 14.50 18.53
N PHE A 47 2.44 13.40 18.86
CA PHE A 47 1.05 13.15 18.47
C PHE A 47 0.04 13.35 19.61
N ILE A 48 0.47 13.92 20.75
CA ILE A 48 -0.38 14.26 21.89
C ILE A 48 -0.22 15.76 22.22
N THR A 49 -1.33 16.48 22.37
CA THR A 49 -1.33 17.89 22.77
C THR A 49 -1.10 18.06 24.28
N ALA A 50 -0.90 19.30 24.74
CA ALA A 50 -0.78 19.58 26.17
C ALA A 50 -2.06 19.23 26.96
N GLU A 51 -3.21 19.29 26.29
CA GLU A 51 -4.53 18.94 26.81
C GLU A 51 -4.78 17.42 26.82
N GLY A 52 -3.85 16.63 26.27
CA GLY A 52 -3.98 15.19 26.15
C GLY A 52 -4.88 14.75 25.00
N GLU A 53 -5.08 15.60 23.99
CA GLU A 53 -5.81 15.25 22.76
C GLU A 53 -4.86 14.80 21.65
N PHE A 54 -5.41 14.24 20.58
CA PHE A 54 -4.61 13.86 19.41
C PHE A 54 -4.12 15.10 18.66
N ASN A 55 -2.82 15.20 18.43
CA ASN A 55 -2.26 16.30 17.67
C ASN A 55 -2.39 16.04 16.15
N GLU A 56 -3.40 16.66 15.52
CA GLU A 56 -3.66 16.53 14.08
C GLU A 56 -2.55 17.10 13.18
N SER A 57 -1.56 17.82 13.73
CA SER A 57 -0.44 18.31 12.91
C SER A 57 0.32 17.18 12.23
N ILE A 58 0.36 15.98 12.84
CA ILE A 58 1.03 14.81 12.26
C ILE A 58 0.29 14.22 11.05
N CYS A 59 -0.96 14.62 10.82
CA CYS A 59 -1.77 14.18 9.68
C CYS A 59 -1.36 14.85 8.37
N THR A 60 -0.60 15.96 8.40
CA THR A 60 -0.21 16.70 7.21
C THR A 60 1.29 16.56 6.97
N LEU A 61 1.66 15.91 5.86
CA LEU A 61 3.05 15.70 5.47
C LEU A 61 3.35 16.48 4.19
N VAL A 62 4.44 17.26 4.22
CA VAL A 62 4.91 18.02 3.07
C VAL A 62 6.07 17.27 2.41
N ILE A 63 5.94 17.03 1.09
CA ILE A 63 6.86 16.28 0.24
C ILE A 63 7.27 17.19 -0.93
N PRO A 64 8.19 18.14 -0.72
CA PRO A 64 8.42 19.26 -1.67
C PRO A 64 9.00 18.86 -3.03
N ASP A 65 9.57 17.66 -3.15
CA ASP A 65 10.13 17.09 -4.38
C ASP A 65 9.15 16.23 -5.16
N LEU A 66 8.00 15.85 -4.58
CA LEU A 66 6.95 15.13 -5.29
C LEU A 66 6.04 16.14 -5.98
N LYS A 67 6.38 16.46 -7.23
CA LYS A 67 5.69 17.45 -8.07
C LYS A 67 4.54 16.86 -8.89
N GLU A 68 4.50 15.55 -9.02
CA GLU A 68 3.43 14.86 -9.73
C GLU A 68 2.20 14.77 -8.82
N ASP A 69 1.00 14.78 -9.42
CA ASP A 69 -0.27 14.56 -8.71
C ASP A 69 -0.59 13.06 -8.55
N SER A 70 0.35 12.18 -8.90
CA SER A 70 0.20 10.74 -8.71
C SER A 70 0.20 10.44 -7.19
N PRO A 71 -0.81 9.69 -6.69
CA PRO A 71 -0.87 9.40 -5.26
C PRO A 71 0.31 8.49 -4.87
N PRO A 72 1.09 8.86 -3.84
CA PRO A 72 2.19 8.02 -3.40
C PRO A 72 1.66 6.76 -2.70
N PHE A 73 2.51 5.74 -2.61
CA PHE A 73 2.24 4.61 -1.71
C PHE A 73 2.50 5.05 -0.28
N VAL A 74 1.53 4.85 0.60
CA VAL A 74 1.60 5.27 2.01
C VAL A 74 1.31 4.09 2.93
N ALA A 75 2.13 3.93 3.97
CA ALA A 75 1.92 2.96 5.03
C ALA A 75 2.15 3.60 6.40
N ILE A 76 1.30 3.28 7.37
CA ILE A 76 1.46 3.74 8.76
C ILE A 76 1.78 2.54 9.64
N TYR A 77 2.90 2.65 10.35
CA TYR A 77 3.38 1.69 11.32
C TYR A 77 3.22 2.24 12.72
N TYR A 78 2.82 1.36 13.63
CA TYR A 78 2.58 1.64 15.02
C TYR A 78 3.44 0.74 15.89
N LYS A 79 3.77 1.22 17.08
CA LYS A 79 4.44 0.47 18.12
C LYS A 79 3.82 0.81 19.47
N ARG A 80 3.50 -0.22 20.25
CA ARG A 80 3.07 -0.10 21.65
C ARG A 80 4.27 -0.37 22.57
N ASP A 81 4.09 -0.11 23.86
CA ASP A 81 5.08 -0.47 24.86
C ASP A 81 5.38 -1.97 24.83
N ASN A 82 6.67 -2.31 24.78
CA ASN A 82 7.17 -3.68 24.71
C ASN A 82 6.62 -4.53 23.54
N SER A 83 6.07 -3.90 22.50
CA SER A 83 5.55 -4.60 21.32
C SER A 83 6.49 -4.51 20.11
N LYS A 84 6.29 -5.43 19.16
CA LYS A 84 6.84 -5.27 17.81
C LYS A 84 6.06 -4.21 17.04
N TRP A 85 6.68 -3.70 15.98
CA TRP A 85 6.02 -2.84 15.00
C TRP A 85 4.90 -3.61 14.29
N PHE A 86 3.76 -2.96 14.08
CA PHE A 86 2.66 -3.47 13.27
C PHE A 86 2.13 -2.37 12.34
N THR A 87 1.44 -2.75 11.27
CA THR A 87 0.88 -1.80 10.30
C THR A 87 -0.64 -1.84 10.33
N GLU A 88 -1.28 -0.68 10.24
CA GLU A 88 -2.74 -0.52 10.08
C GLU A 88 -3.25 -1.29 8.86
N SER A 89 -2.45 -1.36 7.80
CA SER A 89 -2.84 -2.05 6.56
C SER A 89 -3.07 -3.56 6.75
N LEU A 90 -2.60 -4.16 7.85
CA LEU A 90 -2.89 -5.55 8.21
C LEU A 90 -4.18 -5.70 9.05
N TYR A 91 -4.70 -4.64 9.66
CA TYR A 91 -5.81 -4.71 10.63
C TYR A 91 -7.12 -4.03 10.14
N ARG A 92 -7.07 -3.08 9.19
CA ARG A 92 -8.26 -2.40 8.64
C ARG A 92 -8.22 -2.11 7.14
N LYS A 93 -9.43 -1.93 6.57
CA LYS A 93 -9.77 -2.18 5.17
C LYS A 93 -9.32 -1.14 4.12
N ARG A 94 -8.68 -0.01 4.49
CA ARG A 94 -8.04 0.98 3.57
C ARG A 94 -7.52 2.18 4.38
N LEU A 95 -6.27 2.58 4.13
CA LEU A 95 -5.72 3.86 4.58
C LEU A 95 -6.44 5.01 3.87
N ARG A 96 -6.88 6.03 4.62
CA ARG A 96 -7.61 7.19 4.10
C ARG A 96 -6.69 8.41 4.00
N PHE A 97 -6.42 8.86 2.78
CA PHE A 97 -5.61 10.04 2.57
C PHE A 97 -6.01 10.80 1.31
N SER A 98 -5.63 12.06 1.24
CA SER A 98 -5.64 12.86 0.03
C SER A 98 -4.24 13.36 -0.26
N PHE A 99 -3.91 13.50 -1.53
CA PHE A 99 -2.62 13.97 -1.97
C PHE A 99 -2.81 15.00 -3.08
N LYS A 100 -2.16 16.16 -2.94
CA LYS A 100 -2.21 17.25 -3.93
C LYS A 100 -1.02 18.19 -3.75
N ASP A 101 -0.39 18.61 -4.84
CA ASP A 101 0.69 19.61 -4.83
C ASP A 101 1.83 19.28 -3.82
N GLY A 102 2.23 18.01 -3.72
CA GLY A 102 3.26 17.58 -2.77
C GLY A 102 2.82 17.55 -1.31
N VAL A 103 1.53 17.75 -1.01
CA VAL A 103 0.96 17.70 0.34
C VAL A 103 0.11 16.44 0.50
N LEU A 104 0.52 15.58 1.43
CA LEU A 104 -0.19 14.38 1.83
C LEU A 104 -0.98 14.66 3.12
N LYS A 105 -2.30 14.58 3.05
CA LYS A 105 -3.19 14.72 4.22
C LYS A 105 -3.83 13.39 4.57
N LEU A 106 -3.52 12.90 5.75
CA LEU A 106 -4.09 11.70 6.36
C LEU A 106 -5.36 12.06 7.12
N ASP A 107 -6.37 11.22 7.04
CA ASP A 107 -7.56 11.33 7.87
C ASP A 107 -7.21 10.95 9.33
N GLN A 108 -7.71 11.70 10.30
CA GLN A 108 -7.53 11.41 11.74
C GLN A 108 -8.02 9.99 12.10
N SER A 109 -9.06 9.50 11.43
CA SER A 109 -9.61 8.15 11.65
C SER A 109 -8.63 7.01 11.37
N ASN A 110 -7.51 7.26 10.70
CA ASN A 110 -6.43 6.28 10.55
C ASN A 110 -5.68 6.01 11.87
N PHE A 111 -5.70 6.96 12.80
CA PHE A 111 -4.96 6.90 14.06
C PHE A 111 -5.86 6.50 15.23
N TRP A 112 -6.70 5.49 15.07
CA TRP A 112 -7.49 4.97 16.18
C TRP A 112 -6.58 4.34 17.25
N ASP A 113 -7.02 4.40 18.50
CA ASP A 113 -6.26 3.94 19.67
C ASP A 113 -4.85 4.53 19.81
N TRP A 114 -4.63 5.74 19.27
CA TRP A 114 -3.37 6.47 19.38
C TRP A 114 -2.88 6.62 20.83
N PHE A 115 -3.78 6.61 21.82
CA PHE A 115 -3.46 6.68 23.23
C PHE A 115 -2.67 5.45 23.75
N GLU A 116 -2.85 4.28 23.15
CA GLU A 116 -2.11 3.05 23.48
C GLU A 116 -0.75 2.97 22.78
N ILE A 117 -0.53 3.81 21.77
CA ILE A 117 0.68 3.82 20.95
C ILE A 117 1.77 4.65 21.62
N THR A 118 3.02 4.27 21.35
CA THR A 118 4.21 5.01 21.80
C THR A 118 5.03 5.58 20.66
N GLU A 119 5.01 4.95 19.48
CA GLU A 119 5.65 5.46 18.28
C GLU A 119 4.78 5.23 17.04
N ILE A 120 4.75 6.22 16.15
CA ILE A 120 4.11 6.18 14.84
C ILE A 120 5.17 6.44 13.77
N LYS A 121 5.19 5.62 12.72
CA LYS A 121 6.02 5.88 11.53
C LYS A 121 5.15 5.89 10.29
N ILE A 122 5.24 6.96 9.50
CA ILE A 122 4.55 7.10 8.23
C ILE A 122 5.58 6.95 7.12
N VAL A 123 5.44 5.89 6.33
CA VAL A 123 6.30 5.58 5.21
C VAL A 123 5.60 6.00 3.92
N VAL A 124 6.30 6.79 3.11
CA VAL A 124 5.83 7.24 1.80
C VAL A 124 6.83 6.77 0.74
N ILE A 125 6.35 6.11 -0.30
CA ILE A 125 7.13 5.66 -1.46
C ILE A 125 6.54 6.29 -2.71
N TYR A 126 7.38 6.96 -3.51
CA TYR A 126 7.01 7.68 -4.73
C TYR A 126 8.18 7.74 -5.72
#